data_AF-A0A7X7G5F2-F1
#
_entry.id   AF-A0A7X7G5F2-F1
#
_cell.length_a   1.000
_cell.length_b   1.000
_cell.length_c   1.000
_cell.angle_alpha   90.00
_cell.angle_beta   90.00
_cell.angle_gamma   90.00
#
_symmetry.space_group_name_H-M   'P 1'
#
loop_
_entity.id
_entity.type
_entity.pdbx_description
1 polymer ?
#
loop_
_entity_poly.entity_id
_entity_poly.type
_entity_poly.pdbx_seq_one_letter_code
_entity_poly.pdbx_strand_id
1 'polypeptide(L)' 'DALAAVEIAARIRDAVESLPGEQKEVFLMRVEAELPFKEIAAIQGVSINTALARMQYALAKLRAKLAGLGMSSEVTP' A
#
# COMPACT_ATOMS: atom_id res chain seq x y z
N ASP A 1 -14.89 -15.48 -10.36
CA ASP A 1 -13.90 -16.45 -10.83
C ASP A 1 -12.74 -16.50 -9.82
N ALA A 2 -12.40 -17.68 -9.30
CA ALA A 2 -11.39 -17.84 -8.25
C ALA A 2 -9.97 -17.58 -8.75
N LEU A 3 -9.71 -17.86 -10.03
CA LEU A 3 -8.41 -17.64 -10.65
C LEU A 3 -8.07 -16.14 -10.73
N ALA A 4 -9.05 -15.33 -11.15
CA ALA A 4 -8.92 -13.87 -11.19
C ALA A 4 -8.66 -13.27 -9.79
N ALA A 5 -9.29 -13.81 -8.75
CA ALA A 5 -9.06 -13.34 -7.37
C ALA A 5 -7.62 -13.62 -6.88
N VAL A 6 -7.06 -14.78 -7.22
CA VAL A 6 -5.67 -15.15 -6.87
C VAL A 6 -4.67 -14.23 -7.58
N GLU A 7 -4.91 -13.94 -8.86
CA GLU A 7 -4.06 -13.04 -9.64
C GLU A 7 -4.08 -11.61 -9.11
N ILE A 8 -5.27 -11.09 -8.77
CA ILE A 8 -5.40 -9.77 -8.13
C ILE A 8 -4.64 -9.73 -6.80
N ALA A 9 -4.77 -10.76 -5.97
CA ALA A 9 -4.08 -10.82 -4.69
C ALA A 9 -2.55 -10.85 -4.86
N ALA A 10 -2.04 -11.57 -5.86
CA ALA A 10 -0.61 -11.57 -6.18
C ALA A 10 -0.12 -10.17 -6.58
N ARG A 11 -0.85 -9.49 -7.48
CA ARG A 11 -0.52 -8.13 -7.93
C ARG A 11 -0.51 -7.12 -6.78
N ILE A 12 -1.44 -7.24 -5.83
CA ILE A 12 -1.47 -6.39 -4.63
C ILE A 12 -0.24 -6.63 -3.76
N ARG A 13 0.11 -7.89 -3.50
CA ARG A 13 1.31 -8.24 -2.71
C ARG A 13 2.57 -7.67 -3.37
N ASP A 14 2.76 -7.89 -4.66
CA ASP A 14 3.92 -7.39 -5.40
C ASP A 14 4.00 -5.85 -5.34
N ALA A 15 2.85 -5.17 -5.42
CA ALA A 15 2.81 -3.71 -5.30
C ALA A 15 3.25 -3.24 -3.91
N VAL A 16 2.77 -3.88 -2.84
CA VAL A 16 3.16 -3.57 -1.45
C VAL A 16 4.63 -3.89 -1.21
N GLU A 17 5.13 -5.01 -1.72
CA GLU A 17 6.54 -5.39 -1.59
C GLU A 17 7.50 -4.42 -2.30
N SER A 18 7.04 -3.79 -3.38
CA SER A 18 7.82 -2.79 -4.13
C SER A 18 7.95 -1.43 -3.45
N LEU A 19 7.25 -1.20 -2.34
CA LEU A 19 7.34 0.06 -1.61
C LEU A 19 8.72 0.23 -0.94
N PRO A 20 9.26 1.47 -0.90
CA PRO A 20 10.41 1.79 -0.06
C PRO A 20 10.17 1.40 1.40
N GLY A 21 11.21 0.90 2.09
CA GLY A 21 11.08 0.29 3.43
C GLY A 21 10.23 1.11 4.41
N GLU A 22 10.55 2.39 4.59
CA GLU A 22 9.82 3.25 5.54
C GLU A 22 8.36 3.53 5.12
N GLN A 23 8.07 3.54 3.82
CA GLN A 23 6.72 3.73 3.28
C GLN A 23 5.89 2.46 3.43
N LYS A 24 6.52 1.30 3.17
CA LYS A 24 5.93 -0.04 3.39
C LYS A 24 5.57 -0.23 4.85
N GLU A 25 6.49 0.11 5.75
CA GLU A 25 6.31 -0.08 7.19
C GLU A 25 5.14 0.77 7.73
N VAL A 26 5.06 2.06 7.37
CA VAL A 26 3.90 2.91 7.72
C VAL A 26 2.60 2.34 7.16
N PHE A 27 2.61 1.87 5.92
CA PHE A 27 1.44 1.29 5.27
C PHE A 27 0.96 0.03 5.99
N LEU A 28 1.85 -0.92 6.28
CA LEU A 28 1.50 -2.17 6.97
C LEU A 28 1.03 -1.92 8.41
N MET A 29 1.71 -1.05 9.16
CA MET A 29 1.26 -0.67 10.51
C MET A 29 -0.14 -0.04 10.49
N ARG A 30 -0.46 0.76 9.47
CA ARG A 30 -1.76 1.42 9.36
C ARG A 30 -2.87 0.47 8.90
N VAL A 31 -2.57 -0.45 7.98
CA VAL A 31 -3.57 -1.30 7.33
C VAL A 31 -3.78 -2.63 8.05
N GLU A 32 -2.70 -3.26 8.52
CA GLU A 32 -2.80 -4.58 9.18
C GLU A 32 -2.90 -4.48 10.70
N ALA A 33 -2.16 -3.55 11.30
CA ALA A 33 -2.20 -3.32 12.75
C ALA A 33 -3.17 -2.20 13.17
N GLU A 34 -3.84 -1.56 12.21
CA GLU A 34 -4.80 -0.46 12.41
C GLU A 34 -4.29 0.71 13.27
N LEU A 35 -2.97 0.87 13.40
CA LEU A 35 -2.39 1.84 14.32
C LEU A 35 -2.67 3.28 13.88
N PRO A 36 -2.91 4.21 14.82
CA PRO A 36 -3.02 5.63 14.52
C PRO A 36 -1.66 6.22 14.15
N PHE A 37 -1.61 7.22 13.25
CA PHE A 37 -0.35 7.83 12.80
C PHE A 37 0.53 8.39 13.92
N LYS A 38 -0.07 8.79 15.05
CA LYS A 38 0.68 9.24 16.23
C LYS A 38 1.51 8.12 16.85
N GLU A 39 0.96 6.91 16.91
CA GLU A 39 1.66 5.73 17.45
C GLU A 39 2.70 5.22 16.46
N ILE A 40 2.36 5.18 15.17
CA ILE A 40 3.30 4.85 14.08
C ILE A 40 4.51 5.80 14.12
N ALA A 41 4.29 7.10 14.28
CA ALA A 41 5.36 8.10 14.37
C ALA A 41 6.26 7.86 15.59
N ALA A 42 5.68 7.48 16.73
CA ALA A 42 6.43 7.12 17.94
C ALA A 42 7.28 5.87 17.74
N ILE A 43 6.72 4.81 17.12
CA ILE A 43 7.42 3.55 16.81
C ILE A 43 8.61 3.80 15.87
N GLN A 44 8.42 4.62 14.83
CA GLN A 44 9.47 4.92 13.85
C GLN A 44 10.45 6.02 14.29
N GLY A 45 10.24 6.66 15.44
CA GLY A 45 11.08 7.76 15.90
C GLY A 45 11.05 9.00 14.99
N VAL A 46 9.92 9.30 14.35
CA VAL A 46 9.76 10.44 13.45
C VAL A 46 8.60 11.35 13.86
N SER A 47 8.45 12.50 13.19
CA SER A 47 7.29 13.36 13.39
C SER A 47 6.01 12.72 12.81
N ILE A 48 4.84 13.08 13.34
CA ILE A 48 3.55 12.66 12.78
C ILE A 48 3.40 13.07 11.31
N ASN A 49 3.93 14.24 10.93
CA ASN A 49 3.91 14.73 9.55
C ASN A 49 4.79 13.89 8.63
N THR A 50 5.92 13.39 9.13
CA THR A 50 6.79 12.46 8.39
C THR A 50 6.07 11.14 8.13
N ALA A 51 5.39 10.57 9.13
CA ALA A 51 4.60 9.35 8.97
C ALA A 51 3.45 9.56 7.97
N LEU A 52 2.73 10.68 8.05
CA LEU A 52 1.67 11.04 7.11
C LEU A 52 2.20 11.18 5.67
N ALA A 53 3.32 11.88 5.48
CA ALA A 53 3.95 12.01 4.16
C ALA A 53 4.37 10.65 3.59
N ARG A 54 5.00 9.79 4.40
CA ARG A 54 5.36 8.42 4.01
C ARG A 54 4.13 7.61 3.58
N MET A 55 3.02 7.71 4.31
CA MET A 55 1.76 7.07 3.93
C MET A 55 1.22 7.61 2.60
N GLN A 56 1.24 8.93 2.40
CA GLN A 56 0.78 9.55 1.16
C GLN A 56 1.61 9.04 -0.04
N TYR A 57 2.93 8.98 0.10
CA TYR A 57 3.81 8.45 -0.94
C TYR A 57 3.62 6.95 -1.17
N ALA A 58 3.40 6.16 -0.11
CA ALA A 58 3.06 4.74 -0.22
C ALA A 58 1.80 4.56 -1.10
N LEU A 59 0.72 5.25 -0.76
CA LEU A 59 -0.54 5.17 -1.50
C LEU A 59 -0.41 5.66 -2.94
N ALA A 60 0.36 6.71 -3.20
CA ALA A 60 0.61 7.21 -4.55
C ALA A 60 1.35 6.16 -5.41
N LYS A 61 2.36 5.49 -4.85
CA LYS A 61 3.10 4.42 -5.53
C LYS A 61 2.23 3.18 -5.76
N LEU A 62 1.45 2.76 -4.77
CA LEU A 62 0.52 1.64 -4.92
C LEU A 62 -0.49 1.92 -6.04
N ARG A 63 -1.09 3.12 -6.07
CA ARG A 63 -2.00 3.52 -7.14
C ARG A 63 -1.32 3.47 -8.51
N ALA A 64 -0.12 4.03 -8.64
CA ALA A 64 0.63 4.01 -9.89
C ALA A 64 0.98 2.58 -10.35
N LYS A 65 1.43 1.73 -9.44
CA LYS A 65 1.79 0.33 -9.72
C LYS A 65 0.57 -0.47 -10.16
N LEU A 66 -0.55 -0.34 -9.45
CA LEU A 66 -1.78 -1.06 -9.75
C LEU A 66 -2.47 -0.54 -11.03
N ALA A 67 -2.40 0.78 -11.30
CA ALA A 67 -2.89 1.37 -12.54
C ALA A 67 -2.04 0.96 -13.76
N GLY A 68 -0.72 0.96 -13.64
CA GLY A 68 0.22 0.59 -14.71
C GLY A 68 0.26 -0.91 -15.03
N LEU A 69 -0.26 -1.77 -14.14
CA LEU A 69 -0.37 -3.20 -14.35
C LEU A 69 -1.61 -3.60 -15.19
N GLY A 70 -2.34 -2.65 -15.75
CA GLY A 70 -3.56 -2.93 -16.48
C GLY A 70 -4.65 -3.43 -15.55
N MET A 71 -5.43 -2.48 -15.03
CA MET A 71 -6.89 -2.66 -15.06
C MET A 71 -7.39 -2.32 -16.46
N SER A 72 -6.78 -2.96 -17.46
CA SER A 72 -7.16 -2.85 -18.85
C SER A 72 -8.34 -3.80 -19.05
N SER A 73 -9.55 -3.23 -19.02
CA SER A 73 -10.74 -3.69 -19.73
C SER A 73 -11.02 -5.21 -19.71
N GLU A 74 -11.91 -5.66 -18.82
CA GLU A 74 -13.06 -6.52 -19.16
C GLU A 74 -13.92 -6.75 -17.90
N VAL A 75 -14.94 -5.91 -17.73
CA VAL A 75 -16.15 -6.29 -17.02
C VAL A 75 -17.24 -6.35 -18.07
N THR A 76 -17.52 -7.54 -18.59
CA THR A 76 -18.73 -7.86 -19.38
C THR A 76 -19.03 -9.35 -19.22
N PRO A 77 -20.29 -9.81 -19.20
CA PRO A 77 -21.55 -9.07 -19.42
C PRO A 77 -22.29 -8.63 -18.16
#